data_AF-A0A5C3E979-F1
#
_entry.id   AF-A0A5C3E979-F1
#
_cell.length_a   1.000
_cell.length_b   1.000
_cell.length_c   1.000
_cell.angle_alpha   90.00
_cell.angle_beta   90.00
_cell.angle_gamma   90.00
#
_symmetry.space_group_name_H-M   'P 1'
#
loop_
_entity.id
_entity.type
_entity.pdbx_description
1 polymer ?
#
loop_
_entity_poly.entity_id
_entity_poly.type
_entity_poly.pdbx_seq_one_letter_code
_entity_poly.pdbx_strand_id
1 'polypeptide(L)'
;MKRTLAAETTSAKSKKARDESDDDDEPILPTKAPNSPKKASTSAKPATKLASIFQPRTAASSSSSANGASSSKGLKWLDPIGPNRSCLHGVYGDPTPSSKVAFFDLDGTIVRPKGGKTFPSKTDEYDFDFLFPTPPAGTLSVIKRIRQQHLEQGFAIVVITNQKQTAYSAKSGLSTWKKKMAHIAAALDVPLRVFASLADDTYRKPRLGMWDEFIGKWNGGLEVNRGESFFVGDAAGRKKYRDHQDTDLKWALNAGLGFYTPEEYFLGKDKEYEIPSRPWSPSALVAPGPSLKGLVAEPEDEMVTVDLSTLDETSSDLLLGNASNGKPEIVLFVGAPASGKTYLYNRLFAPANYVHVNQDTLRTRDKCLGVVSNTISSSASCVVDNTNRDKATRRHYIDLARNLGVSIRCIYFDVPKNVCVHNNHFRAHHGPTSAQEIKRGILPFTAIESWFKDRQVPKMAEGFSAEIVRVTWGWSGDEAVEERYKMYYH
;
A
#
# COMPACT_ATOMS: atom_id res chain seq x y z
N MET A 1 -33.44 -59.93 -2.01
CA MET A 1 -34.67 -59.94 -1.20
C MET A 1 -35.04 -58.48 -0.94
N LYS A 2 -35.94 -57.89 -1.74
CA LYS A 2 -37.41 -57.78 -1.55
C LYS A 2 -37.83 -56.83 -0.39
N ARG A 3 -38.77 -55.94 -0.73
CA ARG A 3 -39.58 -54.96 0.04
C ARG A 3 -38.98 -53.55 0.04
N THR A 4 -39.52 -52.51 -0.63
CA THR A 4 -40.89 -52.10 -1.03
C THR A 4 -41.87 -51.85 0.11
N LEU A 5 -42.30 -50.58 0.24
CA LEU A 5 -43.67 -50.02 0.49
C LEU A 5 -43.49 -48.59 1.07
N ALA A 6 -43.78 -47.49 0.35
CA ALA A 6 -45.10 -46.90 0.00
C ALA A 6 -45.85 -46.38 1.25
N ALA A 7 -45.94 -45.06 1.46
CA ALA A 7 -47.00 -44.10 1.05
C ALA A 7 -47.70 -43.61 2.35
N GLU A 8 -48.15 -42.36 2.56
CA GLU A 8 -49.16 -41.58 1.84
C GLU A 8 -49.25 -40.13 2.40
N THR A 9 -49.69 -39.18 1.55
CA THR A 9 -50.53 -37.98 1.82
C THR A 9 -49.98 -36.83 2.70
N THR A 10 -50.22 -35.53 2.49
CA THR A 10 -51.28 -34.78 1.77
C THR A 10 -50.92 -33.28 1.63
N SER A 11 -51.58 -32.65 0.64
CA SER A 11 -52.08 -31.27 0.61
C SER A 11 -51.22 -30.15 0.01
N ALA A 12 -51.89 -29.45 -0.91
CA ALA A 12 -51.49 -28.26 -1.61
C ALA A 12 -51.87 -26.98 -0.83
N LYS A 13 -51.05 -25.92 -0.95
CA LYS A 13 -51.44 -24.59 -1.51
C LYS A 13 -50.42 -23.51 -1.14
N SER A 14 -49.84 -22.94 -2.20
CA SER A 14 -49.46 -21.53 -2.44
C SER A 14 -49.53 -20.53 -1.28
N LYS A 15 -48.43 -19.80 -1.05
CA LYS A 15 -48.43 -18.32 -0.99
C LYS A 15 -47.04 -17.67 -0.88
N LYS A 16 -46.85 -16.70 -1.78
CA LYS A 16 -46.20 -15.39 -1.64
C LYS A 16 -44.67 -15.27 -1.52
N ALA A 17 -44.14 -14.62 -2.55
CA ALA A 17 -42.94 -13.80 -2.57
C ALA A 17 -42.80 -12.86 -1.37
N ARG A 18 -41.56 -12.65 -0.94
CA ARG A 18 -41.13 -11.53 -0.10
C ARG A 18 -39.81 -10.97 -0.63
N ASP A 19 -39.83 -9.65 -0.76
CA ASP A 19 -38.70 -8.75 -0.99
C ASP A 19 -37.48 -9.11 -0.15
N GLU A 20 -36.32 -9.07 -0.78
CA GLU A 20 -35.01 -8.96 -0.13
C GLU A 20 -34.69 -7.47 0.02
N SER A 21 -34.76 -6.98 1.25
CA SER A 21 -34.15 -5.70 1.66
C SER A 21 -33.08 -6.03 2.70
N ASP A 22 -31.82 -6.07 2.25
CA ASP A 22 -30.64 -6.08 3.11
C ASP A 22 -30.37 -4.64 3.56
N ASP A 23 -30.63 -4.34 4.83
CA ASP A 23 -30.14 -3.14 5.51
C ASP A 23 -28.84 -3.49 6.25
N ASP A 24 -27.82 -2.68 5.96
CA ASP A 24 -26.53 -2.60 6.64
C ASP A 24 -26.70 -2.23 8.13
N ASP A 25 -26.06 -2.97 9.04
CA ASP A 25 -25.93 -2.59 10.45
C ASP A 25 -24.46 -2.73 10.91
N GLU A 26 -23.67 -1.67 10.73
CA GLU A 26 -22.52 -1.36 11.59
C GLU A 26 -22.97 -0.34 12.67
N PRO A 27 -22.70 -0.59 13.97
CA PRO A 27 -23.19 0.27 15.04
C PRO A 27 -22.36 1.56 15.19
N ILE A 28 -22.95 2.70 14.85
CA ILE A 28 -22.48 4.06 15.19
C ILE A 28 -23.37 4.62 16.30
N LEU A 29 -22.82 4.95 17.49
CA LEU A 29 -23.40 5.90 18.45
C LEU A 29 -22.32 6.46 19.41
N PRO A 30 -22.48 7.66 20.02
CA PRO A 30 -22.94 8.92 19.44
C PRO A 30 -22.09 10.14 19.88
N THR A 31 -21.99 11.14 19.00
CA THR A 31 -21.48 12.49 19.31
C THR A 31 -22.57 13.36 19.97
N LYS A 32 -22.18 14.06 21.04
CA LYS A 32 -23.03 14.98 21.84
C LYS A 32 -23.53 16.18 21.03
N ALA A 33 -24.77 16.60 21.32
CA ALA A 33 -25.31 17.91 20.99
C ALA A 33 -26.22 18.41 22.15
N PRO A 34 -26.72 19.65 22.14
CA PRO A 34 -26.40 20.72 23.09
C PRO A 34 -27.51 20.96 24.13
N ASN A 35 -27.21 21.69 25.22
CA ASN A 35 -28.24 22.35 26.02
C ASN A 35 -27.69 23.56 26.80
N SER A 36 -28.46 24.65 26.76
CA SER A 36 -28.46 25.82 27.67
C SER A 36 -29.95 26.20 27.88
N PRO A 37 -30.40 26.96 28.91
CA PRO A 37 -29.69 28.01 29.68
C PRO A 37 -29.98 28.14 31.21
N LYS A 38 -29.15 29.01 31.85
CA LYS A 38 -29.14 29.84 33.11
C LYS A 38 -30.37 29.85 34.07
N LYS A 39 -30.24 30.02 35.41
CA LYS A 39 -29.73 31.13 36.30
C LYS A 39 -29.65 30.58 37.77
N ALA A 40 -29.00 31.13 38.82
CA ALA A 40 -28.64 32.50 39.24
C ALA A 40 -27.54 32.53 40.36
N SER A 41 -26.73 33.62 40.34
CA SER A 41 -26.11 34.48 41.40
C SER A 41 -25.72 33.93 42.80
N THR A 42 -24.61 34.31 43.47
CA THR A 42 -24.15 35.68 43.85
C THR A 42 -22.68 35.75 44.36
N SER A 43 -22.02 36.92 44.12
CA SER A 43 -20.98 37.66 44.93
C SER A 43 -19.65 36.97 45.35
N ALA A 44 -18.44 37.55 45.34
CA ALA A 44 -17.91 38.93 45.22
C ALA A 44 -16.40 38.93 44.77
N LYS A 45 -15.86 40.10 44.44
CA LYS A 45 -14.53 40.47 43.86
C LYS A 45 -13.66 41.24 44.92
N PRO A 46 -12.48 41.87 44.64
CA PRO A 46 -11.26 41.51 43.85
C PRO A 46 -9.90 42.01 44.50
N ALA A 47 -8.73 41.78 43.85
CA ALA A 47 -7.58 42.73 43.62
C ALA A 47 -6.25 41.97 43.30
N THR A 48 -5.66 42.00 42.10
CA THR A 48 -4.60 42.92 41.52
C THR A 48 -3.36 43.14 42.40
N LYS A 49 -2.09 42.87 41.98
CA LYS A 49 -1.24 43.67 41.06
C LYS A 49 0.15 42.98 40.87
N LEU A 50 0.66 42.86 39.64
CA LEU A 50 1.78 43.58 38.98
C LEU A 50 3.24 43.18 39.35
N ALA A 51 4.05 42.98 38.30
CA ALA A 51 5.49 42.70 38.26
C ALA A 51 6.34 43.89 38.78
N SER A 52 7.66 43.84 39.01
CA SER A 52 8.77 43.37 38.17
C SER A 52 10.12 43.73 38.87
N ILE A 53 11.24 43.44 38.20
CA ILE A 53 12.55 44.12 38.29
C ILE A 53 13.42 43.74 39.50
N PHE A 54 14.43 42.89 39.28
CA PHE A 54 15.85 43.15 39.59
C PHE A 54 16.69 41.91 39.20
N GLN A 55 17.51 42.03 38.16
CA GLN A 55 18.81 41.36 38.07
C GLN A 55 19.88 42.43 38.26
N PRO A 56 21.04 42.09 38.86
CA PRO A 56 22.24 42.11 38.02
C PRO A 56 23.33 41.07 38.36
N ARG A 57 23.89 40.52 37.27
CA ARG A 57 25.32 40.42 36.88
C ARG A 57 26.36 39.57 37.67
N THR A 58 26.82 38.53 36.96
CA THR A 58 28.20 38.12 36.63
C THR A 58 29.27 37.96 37.72
N ALA A 59 29.85 36.76 37.77
CA ALA A 59 31.28 36.54 38.02
C ALA A 59 31.78 35.36 37.18
N ALA A 60 32.91 35.54 36.51
CA ALA A 60 33.66 34.50 35.81
C ALA A 60 34.91 34.13 36.64
N SER A 61 35.24 32.83 36.73
CA SER A 61 36.54 32.25 36.32
C SER A 61 36.93 30.97 37.09
N SER A 62 37.59 30.09 36.33
CA SER A 62 38.54 29.02 36.72
C SER A 62 38.04 27.62 37.12
N SER A 63 38.04 26.75 36.10
CA SER A 63 38.67 25.42 36.02
C SER A 63 38.63 24.46 37.22
N SER A 64 37.99 23.31 37.01
CA SER A 64 38.60 22.00 37.28
C SER A 64 37.87 20.86 36.54
N SER A 65 38.68 19.87 36.20
CA SER A 65 38.48 18.78 35.26
C SER A 65 37.50 17.71 35.72
N ALA A 66 37.01 16.95 34.74
CA ALA A 66 36.52 15.58 34.83
C ALA A 66 35.32 15.34 35.76
N ASN A 67 34.15 15.16 35.14
CA ASN A 67 33.31 14.04 35.50
C ASN A 67 32.68 13.49 34.23
N GLY A 68 33.10 12.27 33.86
CA GLY A 68 32.42 11.46 32.87
C GLY A 68 30.98 11.29 33.29
N ALA A 69 30.09 12.03 32.63
CA ALA A 69 28.67 11.83 32.76
C ALA A 69 28.35 10.48 32.13
N SER A 70 28.29 9.45 32.96
CA SER A 70 27.61 8.20 32.62
C SER A 70 26.16 8.57 32.33
N SER A 71 25.87 8.91 31.07
CA SER A 71 24.51 9.11 30.60
C SER A 71 23.79 7.77 30.81
N SER A 72 22.66 7.78 31.51
CA SER A 72 21.86 6.57 31.67
C SER A 72 21.55 5.98 30.28
N LYS A 73 22.06 4.77 30.02
CA LYS A 73 21.87 4.02 28.76
C LYS A 73 20.43 3.52 28.67
N GLY A 74 19.48 4.43 28.46
CA GLY A 74 18.08 4.13 28.18
C GLY A 74 17.73 4.41 26.72
N LEU A 75 16.81 3.62 26.15
CA LEU A 75 16.23 3.91 24.84
C LEU A 75 15.35 5.17 24.95
N LYS A 76 15.74 6.24 24.28
CA LYS A 76 15.02 7.52 24.23
C LYS A 76 14.18 7.59 22.97
N TRP A 77 12.91 7.93 23.11
CA TRP A 77 12.02 8.16 21.97
C TRP A 77 12.02 9.64 21.61
N LEU A 78 12.39 9.97 20.37
CA LEU A 78 12.25 11.31 19.82
C LEU A 78 10.81 11.57 19.36
N ASP A 79 10.55 12.79 18.91
CA ASP A 79 9.27 13.13 18.29
C ASP A 79 9.02 12.22 17.07
N PRO A 80 7.83 11.59 16.99
CA PRO A 80 7.43 10.85 15.81
C PRO A 80 7.48 11.70 14.55
N ILE A 81 7.92 11.07 13.48
CA ILE A 81 8.26 11.69 12.20
C ILE A 81 7.05 11.67 11.26
N GLY A 82 7.00 12.68 10.39
CA GLY A 82 6.00 12.83 9.34
C GLY A 82 4.75 13.59 9.79
N PRO A 83 3.92 14.05 8.83
CA PRO A 83 2.73 14.86 9.11
C PRO A 83 1.71 14.13 9.99
N ASN A 84 1.62 12.80 9.84
CA ASN A 84 0.71 11.96 10.61
C ASN A 84 1.33 11.42 11.91
N ARG A 85 2.58 11.82 12.25
CA ARG A 85 3.33 11.31 13.41
C ARG A 85 3.37 9.77 13.45
N SER A 86 3.41 9.15 12.27
CA SER A 86 3.22 7.72 12.05
C SER A 86 4.53 6.92 12.05
N CYS A 87 5.69 7.57 12.09
CA CYS A 87 6.97 6.89 12.21
C CYS A 87 7.61 7.20 13.57
N LEU A 88 7.73 6.21 14.44
CA LEU A 88 8.47 6.37 15.70
C LEU A 88 9.97 6.37 15.43
N HIS A 89 10.71 7.15 16.23
CA HIS A 89 12.17 7.18 16.20
C HIS A 89 12.72 7.01 17.62
N GLY A 90 13.39 5.88 17.84
CA GLY A 90 14.09 5.56 19.09
C GLY A 90 15.60 5.66 18.92
N VAL A 91 16.30 6.08 19.98
CA VAL A 91 17.76 6.21 20.03
C VAL A 91 18.27 5.58 21.32
N TYR A 92 19.17 4.62 21.21
CA TYR A 92 19.85 4.00 22.35
C TYR A 92 21.35 4.30 22.28
N GLY A 93 21.93 4.73 23.40
CA GLY A 93 23.30 5.27 23.43
C GLY A 93 23.43 6.54 22.58
N ASP A 94 24.60 6.73 22.00
CA ASP A 94 24.92 7.86 21.12
C ASP A 94 25.34 7.35 19.73
N PRO A 95 24.39 7.01 18.83
CA PRO A 95 24.72 6.48 17.51
C PRO A 95 25.51 7.48 16.67
N THR A 96 26.71 7.10 16.28
CA THR A 96 27.57 7.90 15.42
C THR A 96 27.24 7.70 13.94
N PRO A 97 27.36 8.74 13.10
CA PRO A 97 27.32 8.60 11.65
C PRO A 97 28.33 7.57 11.13
N SER A 98 27.95 6.83 10.08
CA SER A 98 28.86 5.91 9.39
C SER A 98 28.47 5.75 7.93
N SER A 99 29.45 5.52 7.06
CA SER A 99 29.21 5.10 5.67
C SER A 99 28.82 3.62 5.58
N LYS A 100 29.16 2.80 6.59
CA LYS A 100 28.77 1.39 6.69
C LYS A 100 27.58 1.26 7.63
N VAL A 101 26.43 0.85 7.11
CA VAL A 101 25.19 0.77 7.88
C VAL A 101 24.59 -0.63 7.78
N ALA A 102 24.35 -1.23 8.94
CA ALA A 102 23.70 -2.53 9.06
C ALA A 102 22.26 -2.30 9.50
N PHE A 103 21.34 -2.53 8.56
CA PHE A 103 19.92 -2.41 8.80
C PHE A 103 19.33 -3.77 9.18
N PHE A 104 18.40 -3.77 10.12
CA PHE A 104 17.74 -5.00 10.58
C PHE A 104 16.23 -4.78 10.69
N ASP A 105 15.44 -5.75 10.25
CA ASP A 105 14.08 -5.89 10.78
C ASP A 105 14.12 -6.33 12.26
N LEU A 106 12.98 -6.24 12.95
CA LEU A 106 12.83 -6.62 14.34
C LEU A 106 12.20 -8.01 14.52
N ASP A 107 10.96 -8.19 14.07
CA ASP A 107 10.10 -9.33 14.43
C ASP A 107 10.29 -10.45 13.40
N GLY A 108 10.82 -11.60 13.83
CA GLY A 108 11.25 -12.67 12.92
C GLY A 108 12.72 -12.56 12.51
N THR A 109 13.38 -11.44 12.84
CA THR A 109 14.78 -11.17 12.48
C THR A 109 15.72 -11.07 13.68
N ILE A 110 15.53 -10.09 14.58
CA ILE A 110 16.32 -9.98 15.80
C ILE A 110 15.67 -10.80 16.92
N VAL A 111 14.34 -10.72 17.01
CA VAL A 111 13.54 -11.36 18.08
C VAL A 111 12.33 -12.09 17.51
N ARG A 112 11.77 -13.00 18.30
CA ARG A 112 10.49 -13.65 18.06
C ARG A 112 9.66 -13.70 19.35
N PRO A 113 8.33 -13.82 19.29
CA PRO A 113 7.51 -14.05 20.48
C PRO A 113 7.89 -15.35 21.21
N LYS A 114 7.71 -15.39 22.54
CA LYS A 114 7.95 -16.61 23.33
C LYS A 114 6.90 -17.67 23.02
N GLY A 115 7.28 -18.93 23.18
CA GLY A 115 6.37 -20.06 23.05
C GLY A 115 5.85 -20.30 21.64
N GLY A 116 6.54 -19.82 20.61
CA GLY A 116 6.21 -20.09 19.20
C GLY A 116 4.96 -19.36 18.68
N LYS A 117 4.47 -18.34 19.39
CA LYS A 117 3.35 -17.53 18.93
C LYS A 117 3.73 -16.70 17.69
N THR A 118 2.75 -16.42 16.83
CA THR A 118 2.91 -15.51 15.69
C THR A 118 3.04 -14.05 16.14
N PHE A 119 2.33 -13.66 17.20
CA PHE A 119 2.32 -12.28 17.71
C PHE A 119 2.71 -12.24 19.20
N PRO A 120 3.47 -11.22 19.63
CA PRO A 120 3.80 -11.03 21.03
C PRO A 120 2.59 -10.55 21.83
N SER A 121 2.62 -10.79 23.14
CA SER A 121 1.65 -10.25 24.10
C SER A 121 1.54 -8.73 24.01
N LYS A 122 0.31 -8.23 24.13
CA LYS A 122 0.02 -6.77 24.16
C LYS A 122 0.36 -6.14 25.51
N THR A 123 0.51 -6.95 26.56
CA THR A 123 0.67 -6.50 27.95
C THR A 123 1.97 -6.95 28.60
N ASP A 124 2.65 -7.95 28.04
CA ASP A 124 3.91 -8.47 28.56
C ASP A 124 5.09 -7.94 27.72
N GLU A 125 5.87 -7.03 28.32
CA GLU A 125 7.06 -6.43 27.72
C GLU A 125 8.24 -7.42 27.60
N TYR A 126 8.16 -8.61 28.21
CA TYR A 126 9.16 -9.68 28.14
C TYR A 126 8.74 -10.85 27.25
N ASP A 127 7.65 -10.72 26.48
CA ASP A 127 7.23 -11.71 25.49
C ASP A 127 8.08 -11.59 24.21
N PHE A 128 9.37 -11.88 24.35
CA PHE A 128 10.31 -12.12 23.27
C PHE A 128 11.48 -13.02 23.68
N ASP A 129 11.97 -13.77 22.71
CA ASP A 129 13.30 -14.37 22.73
C ASP A 129 14.11 -13.82 21.56
N PHE A 130 15.42 -13.69 21.74
CA PHE A 130 16.31 -13.47 20.61
C PHE A 130 16.22 -14.64 19.65
N LEU A 131 16.29 -14.35 18.35
CA LEU A 131 16.32 -15.39 17.34
C LEU A 131 17.56 -16.27 17.54
N PHE A 132 17.42 -17.56 17.25
CA PHE A 132 18.49 -18.56 17.42
C PHE A 132 19.16 -18.52 18.81
N PRO A 133 18.40 -18.74 19.91
CA PRO A 133 18.94 -18.65 21.27
C PRO A 133 20.05 -19.68 21.55
N THR A 134 20.02 -20.81 20.84
CA THR A 134 21.06 -21.83 20.82
C THR A 134 21.54 -22.02 19.39
N PRO A 135 22.43 -21.15 18.90
CA PRO A 135 22.89 -21.22 17.52
C PRO A 135 23.87 -22.41 17.34
N PRO A 136 24.04 -22.96 16.12
CA PRO A 136 24.97 -24.06 15.86
C PRO A 136 26.40 -23.76 16.34
N ALA A 137 27.14 -24.81 16.71
CA ALA A 137 28.54 -24.66 17.12
C ALA A 137 29.36 -23.94 16.02
N GLY A 138 30.15 -22.94 16.44
CA GLY A 138 30.93 -22.09 15.52
C GLY A 138 30.20 -20.85 14.98
N THR A 139 28.92 -20.67 15.30
CA THR A 139 28.16 -19.45 14.92
C THR A 139 27.96 -18.52 16.13
N LEU A 140 27.74 -17.23 15.86
CA LEU A 140 27.47 -16.23 16.90
C LEU A 140 25.97 -16.12 17.16
N SER A 141 25.59 -15.89 18.42
CA SER A 141 24.22 -15.46 18.72
C SER A 141 23.94 -14.09 18.09
N VAL A 142 22.66 -13.77 17.89
CA VAL A 142 22.21 -12.47 17.35
C VAL A 142 22.88 -11.29 18.05
N ILE A 143 22.88 -11.29 19.40
CA ILE A 143 23.52 -10.25 20.21
C ILE A 143 25.01 -10.13 19.88
N LYS A 144 25.75 -11.25 19.89
CA LYS A 144 27.19 -11.25 19.64
C LYS A 144 27.51 -10.80 18.22
N ARG A 145 26.72 -11.22 17.23
CA ARG A 145 26.91 -10.83 15.82
C ARG A 145 26.68 -9.33 15.62
N ILE A 146 25.61 -8.76 16.18
CA ILE A 146 25.32 -7.32 16.06
C ILE A 146 26.41 -6.50 16.77
N ARG A 147 26.86 -6.93 17.95
CA ARG A 147 27.99 -6.30 18.66
C ARG A 147 29.27 -6.31 17.84
N GLN A 148 29.61 -7.46 17.25
CA GLN A 148 30.77 -7.59 16.39
C GLN A 148 30.72 -6.60 15.22
N GLN A 149 29.58 -6.46 14.53
CA GLN A 149 29.46 -5.52 13.41
C GLN A 149 29.73 -4.08 13.81
N HIS A 150 29.20 -3.66 14.96
CA HIS A 150 29.41 -2.30 15.43
C HIS A 150 30.84 -2.10 15.94
N LEU A 151 31.30 -2.94 16.86
CA LEU A 151 32.54 -2.74 17.61
C LEU A 151 33.80 -3.07 16.81
N GLU A 152 33.75 -4.09 15.95
CA GLU A 152 34.92 -4.56 15.18
C GLU A 152 34.90 -4.02 13.74
N GLN A 153 33.71 -3.89 13.13
CA GLN A 153 33.58 -3.53 11.72
C GLN A 153 33.09 -2.08 11.47
N GLY A 154 32.76 -1.33 12.53
CA GLY A 154 32.42 0.09 12.44
C GLY A 154 31.05 0.38 11.82
N PHE A 155 30.14 -0.60 11.80
CA PHE A 155 28.79 -0.38 11.28
C PHE A 155 27.93 0.47 12.22
N ALA A 156 27.21 1.43 11.67
CA ALA A 156 26.05 2.01 12.35
C ALA A 156 24.90 0.99 12.36
N ILE A 157 24.25 0.81 13.50
CA ILE A 157 23.15 -0.16 13.66
C ILE A 157 21.81 0.55 13.59
N VAL A 158 20.95 0.14 12.65
CA VAL A 158 19.63 0.73 12.45
C VAL A 158 18.57 -0.37 12.37
N VAL A 159 17.55 -0.28 13.22
CA VAL A 159 16.39 -1.17 13.18
C VAL A 159 15.27 -0.48 12.43
N ILE A 160 14.67 -1.16 11.44
CA ILE A 160 13.58 -0.65 10.60
C ILE A 160 12.44 -1.67 10.61
N THR A 161 11.30 -1.29 11.19
CA THR A 161 10.23 -2.26 11.47
C THR A 161 8.83 -1.74 11.13
N ASN A 162 7.97 -2.63 10.63
CA ASN A 162 6.56 -2.35 10.34
C ASN A 162 5.70 -2.73 11.57
N GLN A 163 5.11 -1.74 12.24
CA GLN A 163 4.43 -1.89 13.54
C GLN A 163 2.99 -1.37 13.54
N LYS A 164 2.30 -1.43 12.39
CA LYS A 164 0.91 -0.99 12.22
C LYS A 164 -0.03 -1.53 13.32
N GLN A 165 0.12 -2.81 13.67
CA GLN A 165 -0.65 -3.48 14.71
C GLN A 165 -0.49 -2.86 16.12
N THR A 166 0.65 -2.23 16.40
CA THR A 166 0.89 -1.58 17.71
C THR A 166 0.11 -0.27 17.84
N ALA A 167 -0.19 0.41 16.72
CA ALA A 167 -0.97 1.64 16.69
C ALA A 167 -2.45 1.43 17.05
N TYR A 168 -3.01 0.28 16.67
CA TYR A 168 -4.42 -0.07 16.93
C TYR A 168 -4.63 -0.81 18.25
N SER A 169 -3.56 -1.17 18.95
CA SER A 169 -3.68 -1.66 20.31
C SER A 169 -4.11 -0.50 21.22
N ALA A 170 -5.04 -0.75 22.15
CA ALA A 170 -5.43 0.24 23.17
C ALA A 170 -4.18 0.91 23.79
N LYS A 171 -4.29 2.11 24.39
CA LYS A 171 -3.17 2.94 24.90
C LYS A 171 -2.02 2.17 25.60
N SER A 172 -2.28 1.00 26.18
CA SER A 172 -1.28 0.09 26.76
C SER A 172 -0.32 -0.55 25.75
N GLY A 173 -0.75 -1.02 24.57
CA GLY A 173 0.10 -1.89 23.75
C GLY A 173 1.27 -1.17 23.07
N LEU A 174 1.11 0.09 22.65
CA LEU A 174 2.24 0.91 22.21
C LEU A 174 3.26 1.15 23.34
N SER A 175 2.77 1.39 24.56
CA SER A 175 3.63 1.56 25.74
C SER A 175 4.40 0.27 26.05
N THR A 176 3.72 -0.88 26.04
CA THR A 176 4.35 -2.21 26.19
C THR A 176 5.42 -2.44 25.13
N TRP A 177 5.13 -2.15 23.86
CA TRP A 177 6.09 -2.32 22.77
C TRP A 177 7.32 -1.41 22.93
N LYS A 178 7.13 -0.15 23.35
CA LYS A 178 8.25 0.76 23.62
C LYS A 178 9.16 0.25 24.74
N LYS A 179 8.59 -0.34 25.80
CA LYS A 179 9.36 -0.95 26.90
C LYS A 179 10.07 -2.23 26.45
N LYS A 180 9.38 -3.08 25.71
CA LYS A 180 9.97 -4.27 25.05
C LYS A 180 11.20 -3.88 24.22
N MET A 181 11.08 -2.85 23.38
CA MET A 181 12.19 -2.36 22.57
C MET A 181 13.35 -1.81 23.42
N ALA A 182 13.05 -1.19 24.58
CA ALA A 182 14.08 -0.75 25.51
C ALA A 182 14.87 -1.94 26.10
N HIS A 183 14.19 -3.04 26.46
CA HIS A 183 14.83 -4.28 26.92
C HIS A 183 15.70 -4.91 25.83
N ILE A 184 15.21 -4.95 24.59
CA ILE A 184 15.98 -5.46 23.43
C ILE A 184 17.23 -4.61 23.20
N ALA A 185 17.09 -3.29 23.18
CA ALA A 185 18.22 -2.38 22.97
C ALA A 185 19.27 -2.50 24.10
N ALA A 186 18.82 -2.62 25.34
CA ALA A 186 19.70 -2.85 26.48
C ALA A 186 20.45 -4.19 26.40
N ALA A 187 19.81 -5.24 25.90
CA ALA A 187 20.47 -6.54 25.69
C ALA A 187 21.46 -6.52 24.53
N LEU A 188 21.19 -5.77 23.45
CA LEU A 188 22.14 -5.56 22.36
C LEU A 188 23.36 -4.73 22.81
N ASP A 189 23.16 -3.73 23.68
CA ASP A 189 24.17 -2.85 24.27
C ASP A 189 25.17 -2.27 23.24
N VAL A 190 24.64 -1.80 22.11
CA VAL A 190 25.37 -1.00 21.11
C VAL A 190 24.54 0.23 20.76
N PRO A 191 25.19 1.38 20.44
CA PRO A 191 24.48 2.53 19.91
C PRO A 191 23.65 2.15 18.68
N LEU A 192 22.33 2.38 18.74
CA LEU A 192 21.43 2.06 17.65
C LEU A 192 20.30 3.07 17.49
N ARG A 193 19.75 3.13 16.28
CA ARG A 193 18.52 3.86 15.96
C ARG A 193 17.41 2.87 15.65
N VAL A 194 16.18 3.21 16.02
CA VAL A 194 14.97 2.43 15.72
C VAL A 194 14.00 3.32 14.96
N PHE A 195 13.63 2.92 13.75
CA PHE A 195 12.52 3.50 12.99
C PHE A 195 11.37 2.48 12.93
N ALA A 196 10.18 2.89 13.36
CA ALA A 196 9.02 2.00 13.37
C ALA A 196 7.79 2.66 12.74
N SER A 197 7.29 2.08 11.65
CA SER A 197 6.10 2.58 10.95
C SER A 197 4.81 2.06 11.58
N LEU A 198 3.94 2.99 12.01
CA LEU A 198 2.66 2.73 12.66
C LEU A 198 1.46 2.77 11.70
N ALA A 199 1.68 3.16 10.44
CA ALA A 199 0.62 3.33 9.45
C ALA A 199 0.98 2.65 8.12
N ASP A 200 0.02 2.64 7.21
CA ASP A 200 0.23 2.20 5.83
C ASP A 200 0.50 3.41 4.93
N ASP A 201 1.67 4.03 5.13
CA ASP A 201 2.09 5.24 4.44
C ASP A 201 3.54 5.13 3.94
N THR A 202 4.17 6.24 3.55
CA THR A 202 5.53 6.27 2.99
C THR A 202 6.59 5.62 3.89
N TYR A 203 6.37 5.55 5.21
CA TYR A 203 7.32 4.95 6.14
C TYR A 203 7.21 3.43 6.19
N ARG A 204 6.12 2.82 5.74
CA ARG A 204 5.95 1.37 5.78
C ARG A 204 6.77 0.68 4.68
N LYS A 205 7.62 -0.27 5.07
CA LYS A 205 8.36 -1.13 4.12
C LYS A 205 7.37 -1.80 3.15
N PRO A 206 7.66 -1.84 1.83
CA PRO A 206 8.97 -1.64 1.21
C PRO A 206 9.31 -0.19 0.80
N ARG A 207 8.50 0.79 1.20
CA ARG A 207 8.74 2.21 0.87
C ARG A 207 9.89 2.79 1.67
N LEU A 208 10.54 3.81 1.11
CA LEU A 208 11.81 4.34 1.61
C LEU A 208 11.67 5.48 2.63
N GLY A 209 10.47 5.82 3.12
CA GLY A 209 10.32 6.94 4.06
C GLY A 209 11.19 6.83 5.32
N MET A 210 11.40 5.63 5.87
CA MET A 210 12.32 5.42 7.01
C MET A 210 13.80 5.54 6.60
N TRP A 211 14.14 5.15 5.37
CA TRP A 211 15.47 5.33 4.79
C TRP A 211 15.78 6.81 4.58
N ASP A 212 14.89 7.54 3.91
CA ASP A 212 15.03 8.96 3.57
C ASP A 212 15.24 9.81 4.81
N GLU A 213 14.52 9.51 5.90
CA GLU A 213 14.72 10.18 7.19
C GLU A 213 16.10 9.88 7.78
N PHE A 214 16.53 8.62 7.76
CA PHE A 214 17.85 8.26 8.26
C PHE A 214 18.98 8.97 7.50
N ILE A 215 19.00 8.85 6.16
CA ILE A 215 20.05 9.45 5.35
C ILE A 215 20.01 10.99 5.34
N GLY A 216 18.80 11.58 5.38
CA GLY A 216 18.63 13.02 5.27
C GLY A 216 18.92 13.77 6.57
N LYS A 217 18.75 13.13 7.74
CA LYS A 217 18.83 13.84 9.04
C LYS A 217 19.69 13.15 10.09
N TRP A 218 19.86 11.83 10.04
CA TRP A 218 20.36 11.06 11.19
C TRP A 218 21.69 10.36 10.95
N ASN A 219 22.23 10.41 9.72
CA ASN A 219 23.57 9.93 9.39
C ASN A 219 24.60 11.06 9.23
N GLY A 220 24.36 12.24 9.81
CA GLY A 220 25.34 13.33 9.87
C GLY A 220 25.82 13.86 8.51
N GLY A 221 25.04 13.66 7.44
CA GLY A 221 25.44 14.02 6.07
C GLY A 221 26.44 13.06 5.41
N LEU A 222 26.82 11.96 6.07
CA LEU A 222 27.64 10.92 5.46
C LEU A 222 26.78 10.08 4.51
N GLU A 223 27.29 9.90 3.29
CA GLU A 223 26.69 9.01 2.31
C GLU A 223 26.87 7.54 2.73
N VAL A 224 25.80 6.75 2.59
CA VAL A 224 25.83 5.31 2.87
C VAL A 224 26.49 4.59 1.69
N ASN A 225 27.58 3.87 1.96
CA ASN A 225 28.18 2.95 1.00
C ASN A 225 27.26 1.75 0.82
N ARG A 226 26.48 1.76 -0.25
CA ARG A 226 25.50 0.71 -0.58
C ARG A 226 26.11 -0.66 -0.84
N GLY A 227 27.36 -0.72 -1.30
CA GLY A 227 28.06 -1.98 -1.58
C GLY A 227 28.54 -2.70 -0.31
N GLU A 228 28.81 -1.95 0.76
CA GLU A 228 29.22 -2.50 2.06
C GLU A 228 28.08 -2.58 3.07
N SER A 229 27.01 -1.80 2.86
CA SER A 229 25.83 -1.76 3.72
C SER A 229 24.80 -2.79 3.30
N PHE A 230 24.00 -3.26 4.25
CA PHE A 230 23.05 -4.35 4.00
C PHE A 230 21.82 -4.26 4.90
N PHE A 231 20.76 -4.95 4.49
CA PHE A 231 19.56 -5.17 5.28
C PHE A 231 19.40 -6.66 5.61
N VAL A 232 19.09 -6.97 6.87
CA VAL A 232 18.72 -8.33 7.30
C VAL A 232 17.23 -8.35 7.65
N GLY A 233 16.47 -9.26 7.04
CA GLY A 233 15.03 -9.37 7.26
C GLY A 233 14.45 -10.73 6.91
N ASP A 234 13.39 -11.15 7.60
CA ASP A 234 12.73 -12.44 7.38
C ASP A 234 11.69 -12.38 6.25
N ALA A 235 11.13 -11.21 5.95
CA ALA A 235 10.16 -11.04 4.87
C ALA A 235 10.85 -11.00 3.50
N ALA A 236 11.22 -12.18 3.01
CA ALA A 236 11.98 -12.38 1.77
C ALA A 236 11.20 -13.11 0.66
N GLY A 237 9.94 -13.46 0.88
CA GLY A 237 9.10 -14.16 -0.12
C GLY A 237 9.47 -15.63 -0.34
N ARG A 238 10.11 -16.29 0.63
CA ARG A 238 10.56 -17.67 0.50
C ARG A 238 9.38 -18.64 0.48
N LYS A 239 9.27 -19.42 -0.61
CA LYS A 239 8.22 -20.45 -0.79
C LYS A 239 8.26 -21.54 0.29
N LYS A 240 9.46 -22.00 0.64
CA LYS A 240 9.69 -23.10 1.61
C LYS A 240 9.23 -22.71 3.03
N TYR A 241 9.52 -21.47 3.43
CA TYR A 241 9.15 -20.93 4.75
C TYR A 241 7.75 -20.32 4.76
N ARG A 242 7.11 -20.22 3.59
CA ARG A 242 5.82 -19.56 3.38
C ARG A 242 5.83 -18.15 3.97
N ASP A 243 6.90 -17.40 3.69
CA ASP A 243 7.01 -16.01 4.11
C ASP A 243 5.74 -15.29 3.67
N HIS A 244 5.05 -14.65 4.62
CA HIS A 244 3.79 -13.98 4.35
C HIS A 244 3.94 -12.78 3.41
N GLN A 245 5.17 -12.24 3.31
CA GLN A 245 5.53 -11.04 2.61
C GLN A 245 6.99 -11.11 2.17
N ASP A 246 7.38 -10.24 1.24
CA ASP A 246 8.73 -10.02 0.74
C ASP A 246 9.16 -8.55 0.92
N THR A 247 8.53 -7.87 1.90
CA THR A 247 8.69 -6.42 2.11
C THR A 247 10.11 -6.01 2.51
N ASP A 248 10.86 -6.89 3.17
CA ASP A 248 12.22 -6.58 3.61
C ASP A 248 13.21 -6.66 2.45
N LEU A 249 13.11 -7.73 1.65
CA LEU A 249 13.87 -7.88 0.42
C LEU A 249 13.61 -6.70 -0.53
N LYS A 250 12.34 -6.37 -0.74
CA LYS A 250 11.93 -5.23 -1.58
C LYS A 250 12.44 -3.90 -1.06
N TRP A 251 12.42 -3.70 0.26
CA TRP A 251 12.95 -2.48 0.87
C TRP A 251 14.45 -2.36 0.61
N ALA A 252 15.21 -3.44 0.80
CA ALA A 252 16.65 -3.47 0.55
C ALA A 252 16.96 -3.19 -0.93
N LEU A 253 16.20 -3.81 -1.84
CA LEU A 253 16.33 -3.56 -3.28
C LEU A 253 16.02 -2.11 -3.64
N ASN A 254 14.98 -1.50 -3.06
CA ASN A 254 14.68 -0.08 -3.26
C ASN A 254 15.80 0.83 -2.75
N ALA A 255 16.37 0.53 -1.59
CA ALA A 255 17.50 1.26 -1.02
C ALA A 255 18.82 1.00 -1.77
N GLY A 256 18.86 -0.01 -2.64
CA GLY A 256 20.05 -0.44 -3.37
C GLY A 256 21.08 -1.14 -2.48
N LEU A 257 20.63 -1.82 -1.43
CA LEU A 257 21.48 -2.50 -0.43
C LEU A 257 21.60 -4.00 -0.71
N GLY A 258 22.66 -4.61 -0.19
CA GLY A 258 22.70 -6.07 -0.02
C GLY A 258 21.58 -6.55 0.92
N PHE A 259 21.05 -7.75 0.68
CA PHE A 259 20.00 -8.33 1.51
C PHE A 259 20.37 -9.74 1.98
N TYR A 260 20.10 -10.02 3.24
CA TYR A 260 20.26 -11.33 3.84
C TYR A 260 19.00 -11.72 4.62
N THR A 261 18.67 -13.00 4.60
CA THR A 261 17.72 -13.55 5.57
C THR A 261 18.40 -13.75 6.94
N PRO A 262 17.65 -13.87 8.05
CA PRO A 262 18.25 -14.11 9.36
C PRO A 262 19.06 -15.41 9.38
N GLU A 263 18.60 -16.45 8.67
CA GLU A 263 19.32 -17.71 8.54
C GLU A 263 20.63 -17.57 7.77
N GLU A 264 20.63 -16.85 6.65
CA GLU A 264 21.87 -16.57 5.89
C GLU A 264 22.86 -15.79 6.76
N TYR A 265 22.38 -14.73 7.41
CA TYR A 265 23.24 -13.79 8.10
C TYR A 265 23.77 -14.31 9.44
N PHE A 266 22.90 -14.86 10.29
CA PHE A 266 23.30 -15.30 11.63
C PHE A 266 23.85 -16.73 11.65
N LEU A 267 23.33 -17.61 10.79
CA LEU A 267 23.68 -19.03 10.79
C LEU A 267 24.60 -19.44 9.64
N GLY A 268 24.84 -18.56 8.66
CA GLY A 268 25.68 -18.88 7.50
C GLY A 268 25.03 -19.90 6.56
N LYS A 269 23.69 -19.93 6.49
CA LYS A 269 22.98 -20.78 5.52
C LYS A 269 23.04 -20.20 4.11
N ASP A 270 22.82 -21.06 3.13
CA ASP A 270 22.70 -20.66 1.74
C ASP A 270 21.45 -19.82 1.50
N LYS A 271 21.51 -19.00 0.45
CA LYS A 271 20.39 -18.16 0.01
C LYS A 271 19.24 -19.01 -0.50
N GLU A 272 18.03 -18.77 0.04
CA GLU A 272 16.81 -19.52 -0.32
C GLU A 272 15.68 -18.65 -0.90
N TYR A 273 15.97 -17.41 -1.30
CA TYR A 273 15.02 -16.48 -1.94
C TYR A 273 15.46 -16.05 -3.33
N GLU A 274 14.50 -15.65 -4.16
CA GLU A 274 14.74 -15.08 -5.48
C GLU A 274 14.54 -13.57 -5.46
N ILE A 275 15.29 -12.85 -6.30
CA ILE A 275 15.07 -11.41 -6.45
C ILE A 275 13.76 -11.22 -7.21
N PRO A 276 12.76 -10.50 -6.66
CA PRO A 276 11.55 -10.20 -7.40
C PRO A 276 11.86 -9.38 -8.65
N SER A 277 11.06 -9.55 -9.71
CA SER A 277 11.16 -8.73 -10.92
C SER A 277 10.51 -7.34 -10.74
N ARG A 278 11.11 -6.28 -11.30
CA ARG A 278 10.52 -4.92 -11.38
C ARG A 278 9.88 -4.68 -12.75
N PRO A 279 8.78 -3.92 -12.89
CA PRO A 279 7.69 -3.66 -11.94
C PRO A 279 6.66 -4.83 -11.97
N TRP A 280 7.16 -6.06 -12.21
CA TRP A 280 6.58 -7.40 -12.04
C TRP A 280 6.11 -8.21 -13.27
N SER A 281 6.51 -9.49 -13.29
CA SER A 281 5.88 -10.60 -14.03
C SER A 281 5.94 -11.93 -13.22
N PRO A 282 4.91 -12.80 -13.28
CA PRO A 282 4.97 -14.21 -12.84
C PRO A 282 5.85 -15.15 -13.71
N SER A 283 6.59 -14.64 -14.71
CA SER A 283 7.32 -15.48 -15.69
C SER A 283 8.67 -14.90 -16.16
N ALA A 284 9.37 -14.11 -15.34
CA ALA A 284 10.58 -13.42 -15.79
C ALA A 284 11.83 -14.33 -15.85
N LEU A 285 12.03 -15.02 -16.99
CA LEU A 285 13.36 -15.42 -17.49
C LEU A 285 13.62 -14.97 -18.95
N VAL A 286 12.77 -14.11 -19.51
CA VAL A 286 13.07 -13.40 -20.76
C VAL A 286 12.54 -11.98 -20.63
N ALA A 287 13.35 -11.00 -21.07
CA ALA A 287 12.93 -9.61 -21.18
C ALA A 287 11.58 -9.56 -21.91
N PRO A 288 10.53 -8.93 -21.35
CA PRO A 288 9.30 -8.78 -22.09
C PRO A 288 9.63 -7.93 -23.32
N GLY A 289 9.48 -8.52 -24.51
CA GLY A 289 9.19 -7.72 -25.70
C GLY A 289 7.91 -6.88 -25.47
N PRO A 290 7.50 -6.05 -26.44
CA PRO A 290 6.38 -5.11 -26.31
C PRO A 290 4.99 -5.76 -26.22
N SER A 291 4.86 -6.89 -25.52
CA SER A 291 3.56 -7.43 -25.15
C SER A 291 3.68 -8.11 -23.79
N LEU A 292 3.24 -7.40 -22.76
CA LEU A 292 2.78 -8.04 -21.53
C LEU A 292 1.47 -8.78 -21.86
N LYS A 293 1.58 -10.00 -22.43
CA LYS A 293 0.41 -10.86 -22.66
C LYS A 293 -0.24 -11.16 -21.31
N GLY A 294 -1.39 -10.52 -21.09
CA GLY A 294 -2.23 -10.65 -19.91
C GLY A 294 -2.69 -12.09 -19.70
N LEU A 295 -2.95 -12.40 -18.43
CA LEU A 295 -3.29 -13.70 -17.84
C LEU A 295 -4.64 -14.29 -18.30
N VAL A 296 -4.88 -14.41 -19.61
CA VAL A 296 -6.09 -15.03 -20.18
C VAL A 296 -5.67 -16.09 -21.20
N ALA A 297 -6.03 -17.35 -20.93
CA ALA A 297 -5.81 -18.51 -21.80
C ALA A 297 -7.03 -18.81 -22.71
N GLU A 298 -7.89 -17.84 -22.97
CA GLU A 298 -9.16 -17.99 -23.72
C GLU A 298 -9.32 -16.85 -24.73
N PRO A 299 -9.88 -17.09 -25.92
CA PRO A 299 -9.16 -16.95 -27.19
C PRO A 299 -9.02 -15.50 -27.68
N GLU A 300 -7.85 -15.22 -28.26
CA GLU A 300 -7.40 -13.94 -28.82
C GLU A 300 -8.13 -13.57 -30.13
N ASP A 301 -8.93 -14.47 -30.71
CA ASP A 301 -9.33 -14.43 -32.13
C ASP A 301 -10.39 -13.37 -32.50
N GLU A 302 -10.99 -12.66 -31.55
CA GLU A 302 -12.05 -11.66 -31.79
C GLU A 302 -11.71 -10.23 -31.29
N MET A 303 -10.46 -9.95 -30.90
CA MET A 303 -10.07 -8.65 -30.33
C MET A 303 -8.90 -7.99 -31.06
N VAL A 304 -8.97 -6.67 -31.24
CA VAL A 304 -7.84 -5.86 -31.70
C VAL A 304 -7.04 -5.38 -30.49
N THR A 305 -5.73 -5.62 -30.47
CA THR A 305 -4.88 -5.29 -29.31
C THR A 305 -4.10 -3.98 -29.51
N VAL A 306 -4.11 -3.13 -28.49
CA VAL A 306 -3.34 -1.87 -28.40
C VAL A 306 -2.47 -1.89 -27.14
N ASP A 307 -1.22 -1.47 -27.26
CA ASP A 307 -0.31 -1.23 -26.14
C ASP A 307 -0.35 0.25 -25.75
N LEU A 308 -0.58 0.56 -24.47
CA LEU A 308 -0.63 1.93 -23.96
C LEU A 308 0.69 2.69 -24.07
N SER A 309 1.83 1.99 -24.15
CA SER A 309 3.15 2.60 -24.30
C SER A 309 3.40 3.12 -25.72
N THR A 310 2.69 2.58 -26.73
CA THR A 310 2.87 2.91 -28.14
C THR A 310 1.64 3.63 -28.72
N LEU A 311 0.97 4.47 -27.92
CA LEU A 311 -0.15 5.30 -28.40
C LEU A 311 0.34 6.31 -29.46
N ASP A 312 0.39 5.85 -30.70
CA ASP A 312 0.59 6.62 -31.92
C ASP A 312 -0.75 7.09 -32.51
N GLU A 313 -0.70 7.80 -33.63
CA GLU A 313 -1.91 8.29 -34.32
C GLU A 313 -2.83 7.13 -34.72
N THR A 314 -2.28 6.03 -35.24
CA THR A 314 -3.06 4.85 -35.67
C THR A 314 -3.77 4.15 -34.51
N SER A 315 -3.09 3.97 -33.37
CA SER A 315 -3.68 3.38 -32.17
C SER A 315 -4.74 4.30 -31.54
N SER A 316 -4.52 5.61 -31.64
CA SER A 316 -5.47 6.62 -31.18
C SER A 316 -6.75 6.62 -32.02
N ASP A 317 -6.61 6.49 -33.34
CA ASP A 317 -7.75 6.38 -34.27
C ASP A 317 -8.55 5.10 -34.03
N LEU A 318 -7.89 3.98 -33.76
CA LEU A 318 -8.56 2.74 -33.41
C LEU A 318 -9.37 2.85 -32.09
N LEU A 319 -8.79 3.49 -31.08
CA LEU A 319 -9.43 3.69 -29.77
C LEU A 319 -10.59 4.69 -29.86
N LEU A 320 -10.37 5.84 -30.48
CA LEU A 320 -11.42 6.83 -30.75
C LEU A 320 -12.47 6.30 -31.73
N GLY A 321 -12.13 5.27 -32.50
CA GLY A 321 -12.94 4.77 -33.61
C GLY A 321 -12.91 5.76 -34.77
N ASN A 322 -13.31 5.30 -35.96
CA ASN A 322 -13.62 6.21 -37.05
C ASN A 322 -14.82 7.09 -36.63
N ALA A 323 -14.55 8.26 -36.03
CA ALA A 323 -15.52 9.30 -35.74
C ALA A 323 -16.17 9.89 -37.02
N SER A 324 -16.03 9.19 -38.15
CA SER A 324 -16.24 9.64 -39.52
C SER A 324 -17.71 9.73 -39.95
N ASN A 325 -18.66 9.82 -39.01
CA ASN A 325 -20.06 10.07 -39.35
C ASN A 325 -20.81 11.03 -38.41
N GLY A 326 -20.16 11.60 -37.38
CA GLY A 326 -20.79 12.57 -36.48
C GLY A 326 -22.01 12.04 -35.70
N LYS A 327 -22.19 10.72 -35.63
CA LYS A 327 -23.27 10.09 -34.86
C LYS A 327 -22.81 9.84 -33.42
N PRO A 328 -23.66 10.09 -32.41
CA PRO A 328 -23.32 9.84 -31.02
C PRO A 328 -23.13 8.34 -30.77
N GLU A 329 -22.16 8.01 -29.94
CA GLU A 329 -21.88 6.64 -29.51
C GLU A 329 -21.61 6.52 -28.00
N ILE A 330 -21.67 5.27 -27.52
CA ILE A 330 -21.30 4.90 -26.16
C ILE A 330 -20.02 4.07 -26.20
N VAL A 331 -18.97 4.51 -25.54
CA VAL A 331 -17.75 3.71 -25.34
C VAL A 331 -17.75 3.16 -23.92
N LEU A 332 -17.74 1.84 -23.79
CA LEU A 332 -17.75 1.14 -22.52
C LEU A 332 -16.35 0.67 -22.14
N PHE A 333 -15.77 1.23 -21.08
CA PHE A 333 -14.52 0.72 -20.55
C PHE A 333 -14.77 -0.49 -19.65
N VAL A 334 -13.97 -1.56 -19.80
CA VAL A 334 -14.04 -2.76 -18.96
C VAL A 334 -12.65 -3.02 -18.38
N GLY A 335 -12.50 -3.00 -17.06
CA GLY A 335 -11.18 -3.17 -16.46
C GLY A 335 -11.13 -2.97 -14.96
N ALA A 336 -10.14 -3.58 -14.31
CA ALA A 336 -9.93 -3.50 -12.87
C ALA A 336 -9.78 -2.05 -12.39
N PRO A 337 -10.09 -1.73 -11.12
CA PRO A 337 -9.61 -0.49 -10.52
C PRO A 337 -8.08 -0.35 -10.71
N ALA A 338 -7.61 0.89 -10.91
CA ALA A 338 -6.19 1.20 -11.13
C ALA A 338 -5.52 0.58 -12.39
N SER A 339 -6.29 0.13 -13.37
CA SER A 339 -5.77 -0.35 -14.69
C SER A 339 -5.44 0.75 -15.71
N GLY A 340 -5.60 2.03 -15.36
CA GLY A 340 -5.32 3.15 -16.29
C GLY A 340 -6.51 3.65 -17.12
N LYS A 341 -7.73 3.17 -16.87
CA LYS A 341 -8.96 3.62 -17.57
C LYS A 341 -9.14 5.14 -17.63
N THR A 342 -9.20 5.80 -16.48
CA THR A 342 -9.36 7.26 -16.41
C THR A 342 -8.20 8.01 -17.04
N TYR A 343 -6.98 7.44 -17.02
CA TYR A 343 -5.83 8.01 -17.71
C TYR A 343 -6.05 8.02 -19.22
N LEU A 344 -6.51 6.89 -19.79
CA LEU A 344 -6.85 6.82 -21.21
C LEU A 344 -7.98 7.79 -21.60
N TYR A 345 -9.02 7.89 -20.75
CA TYR A 345 -10.10 8.86 -20.95
C TYR A 345 -9.56 10.29 -21.06
N ASN A 346 -8.77 10.73 -20.07
CA ASN A 346 -8.23 12.08 -20.03
C ASN A 346 -7.29 12.37 -21.21
N ARG A 347 -6.53 11.38 -21.66
CA ARG A 347 -5.54 11.54 -22.72
C ARG A 347 -6.15 11.58 -24.12
N LEU A 348 -7.16 10.76 -24.40
CA LEU A 348 -7.71 10.61 -25.75
C LEU A 348 -9.15 11.13 -25.89
N PHE A 349 -10.04 10.72 -24.99
CA PHE A 349 -11.48 10.94 -25.14
C PHE A 349 -11.92 12.33 -24.69
N ALA A 350 -11.31 12.89 -23.64
CA ALA A 350 -11.61 14.25 -23.18
C ALA A 350 -11.25 15.31 -24.25
N PRO A 351 -10.06 15.30 -24.88
CA PRO A 351 -9.75 16.20 -26.00
C PRO A 351 -10.67 16.01 -27.21
N ALA A 352 -11.19 14.79 -27.41
CA ALA A 352 -12.17 14.48 -28.45
C ALA A 352 -13.62 14.82 -28.07
N ASN A 353 -13.85 15.57 -26.99
CA ASN A 353 -15.16 16.03 -26.51
C ASN A 353 -16.17 14.93 -26.12
N TYR A 354 -15.69 13.74 -25.71
CA TYR A 354 -16.56 12.73 -25.12
C TYR A 354 -16.92 13.10 -23.68
N VAL A 355 -18.19 12.98 -23.31
CA VAL A 355 -18.63 13.19 -21.93
C VAL A 355 -18.14 12.06 -21.03
N HIS A 356 -17.54 12.40 -19.88
CA HIS A 356 -17.10 11.42 -18.88
C HIS A 356 -18.30 10.96 -18.03
N VAL A 357 -18.60 9.67 -18.08
CA VAL A 357 -19.58 9.05 -17.17
C VAL A 357 -18.84 8.14 -16.20
N ASN A 358 -18.78 8.54 -14.94
CA ASN A 358 -18.05 7.82 -13.90
C ASN A 358 -18.90 7.65 -12.63
N GLN A 359 -19.07 6.41 -12.19
CA GLN A 359 -19.87 6.05 -11.03
C GLN A 359 -19.24 6.49 -9.72
N ASP A 360 -17.92 6.67 -9.62
CA ASP A 360 -17.29 7.22 -8.41
C ASP A 360 -17.82 8.64 -8.14
N THR A 361 -18.10 9.41 -9.20
CA THR A 361 -18.66 10.78 -9.11
C THR A 361 -20.19 10.75 -9.00
N LEU A 362 -20.85 9.89 -9.78
CA LEU A 362 -22.32 9.84 -9.87
C LEU A 362 -22.96 8.94 -8.80
N ARG A 363 -22.16 8.19 -8.04
CA ARG A 363 -22.50 7.23 -6.97
C ARG A 363 -23.27 5.97 -7.39
N THR A 364 -24.31 6.09 -8.20
CA THR A 364 -25.18 4.96 -8.57
C THR A 364 -25.16 4.66 -10.07
N ARG A 365 -25.37 3.38 -10.43
CA ARG A 365 -25.48 2.94 -11.82
C ARG A 365 -26.63 3.64 -12.54
N ASP A 366 -27.78 3.79 -11.89
CA ASP A 366 -28.96 4.40 -12.51
C ASP A 366 -28.73 5.87 -12.86
N LYS A 367 -27.97 6.60 -12.04
CA LYS A 367 -27.51 7.95 -12.38
C LYS A 367 -26.56 7.94 -13.57
N CYS A 368 -25.66 6.97 -13.67
CA CYS A 368 -24.81 6.81 -14.85
C CYS A 368 -25.65 6.57 -16.12
N LEU A 369 -26.64 5.66 -16.05
CA LEU A 369 -27.56 5.40 -17.17
C LEU A 369 -28.35 6.66 -17.58
N GLY A 370 -28.82 7.44 -16.60
CA GLY A 370 -29.47 8.73 -16.85
C GLY A 370 -28.57 9.74 -17.56
N VAL A 371 -27.31 9.88 -17.12
CA VAL A 371 -26.33 10.76 -17.78
C VAL A 371 -26.03 10.30 -19.20
N VAL A 372 -25.86 8.99 -19.42
CA VAL A 372 -25.67 8.42 -20.77
C VAL A 372 -26.88 8.76 -21.65
N SER A 373 -28.10 8.49 -21.18
CA SER A 373 -29.32 8.78 -21.93
C SER A 373 -29.43 10.26 -22.31
N ASN A 374 -29.19 11.18 -21.37
CA ASN A 374 -29.25 12.61 -21.63
C ASN A 374 -28.18 13.08 -22.61
N THR A 375 -26.96 12.52 -22.51
CA THR A 375 -25.84 12.86 -23.38
C THR A 375 -26.13 12.45 -24.82
N ILE A 376 -26.61 11.21 -25.02
CA ILE A 376 -26.96 10.70 -26.34
C ILE A 376 -28.14 11.48 -26.95
N SER A 377 -29.17 11.79 -26.16
CA SER A 377 -30.28 12.65 -26.61
C SER A 377 -29.83 14.06 -27.02
N SER A 378 -28.72 14.54 -26.45
CA SER A 378 -28.09 15.81 -26.81
C SER A 378 -27.12 15.69 -28.00
N SER A 379 -27.13 14.55 -28.71
CA SER A 379 -26.27 14.23 -29.85
C SER A 379 -24.76 14.27 -29.56
N ALA A 380 -24.36 14.02 -28.31
CA ALA A 380 -22.95 13.90 -27.91
C ALA A 380 -22.57 12.45 -27.60
N SER A 381 -21.30 12.11 -27.77
CA SER A 381 -20.75 10.80 -27.40
C SER A 381 -20.28 10.79 -25.94
N CYS A 382 -20.25 9.60 -25.33
CA CYS A 382 -19.79 9.45 -23.95
C CYS A 382 -18.93 8.20 -23.73
N VAL A 383 -18.09 8.28 -22.70
CA VAL A 383 -17.32 7.14 -22.18
C VAL A 383 -17.84 6.77 -20.80
N VAL A 384 -18.23 5.52 -20.63
CA VAL A 384 -18.60 4.95 -19.33
C VAL A 384 -17.34 4.34 -18.68
N ASP A 385 -16.66 5.14 -17.87
CA ASP A 385 -15.43 4.79 -17.13
C ASP A 385 -15.76 4.16 -15.78
N ASN A 386 -16.39 2.99 -15.82
CA ASN A 386 -16.67 2.13 -14.66
C ASN A 386 -15.86 0.84 -14.77
N THR A 387 -15.91 -0.01 -13.75
CA THR A 387 -15.19 -1.30 -13.77
C THR A 387 -15.82 -2.33 -14.69
N ASN A 388 -17.16 -2.28 -14.87
CA ASN A 388 -17.95 -3.07 -15.83
C ASN A 388 -17.57 -4.57 -15.88
N ARG A 389 -17.37 -5.14 -14.68
CA ARG A 389 -16.68 -6.41 -14.43
C ARG A 389 -17.29 -7.63 -15.10
N ASP A 390 -18.62 -7.73 -15.10
CA ASP A 390 -19.36 -8.92 -15.52
C ASP A 390 -20.40 -8.61 -16.59
N LYS A 391 -20.88 -9.65 -17.27
CA LYS A 391 -21.86 -9.55 -18.37
C LYS A 391 -23.16 -8.90 -17.91
N ALA A 392 -23.61 -9.19 -16.68
CA ALA A 392 -24.84 -8.62 -16.14
C ALA A 392 -24.73 -7.10 -16.01
N THR A 393 -23.60 -6.59 -15.52
CA THR A 393 -23.33 -5.16 -15.41
C THR A 393 -23.29 -4.49 -16.79
N ARG A 394 -22.57 -5.09 -17.74
CA ARG A 394 -22.43 -4.55 -19.11
C ARG A 394 -23.76 -4.52 -19.86
N ARG A 395 -24.62 -5.52 -19.64
CA ARG A 395 -25.95 -5.63 -20.26
C ARG A 395 -26.80 -4.37 -20.06
N HIS A 396 -26.72 -3.70 -18.91
CA HIS A 396 -27.48 -2.47 -18.69
C HIS A 396 -27.17 -1.36 -19.71
N TYR A 397 -25.90 -1.19 -20.07
CA TYR A 397 -25.47 -0.19 -21.06
C TYR A 397 -25.75 -0.64 -22.49
N ILE A 398 -25.61 -1.94 -22.77
CA ILE A 398 -25.91 -2.52 -24.09
C ILE A 398 -27.40 -2.42 -24.41
N ASP A 399 -28.27 -2.77 -23.44
CA ASP A 399 -29.71 -2.67 -23.59
C ASP A 399 -30.15 -1.20 -23.74
N LEU A 400 -29.50 -0.26 -23.01
CA LEU A 400 -29.71 1.17 -23.19
C LEU A 400 -29.32 1.66 -24.60
N ALA A 401 -28.14 1.26 -25.09
CA ALA A 401 -27.68 1.61 -26.43
C ALA A 401 -28.67 1.13 -27.51
N ARG A 402 -29.17 -0.12 -27.37
CA ARG A 402 -30.19 -0.69 -28.26
C ARG A 402 -31.49 0.12 -28.24
N ASN A 403 -31.96 0.50 -27.05
CA ASN A 403 -33.19 1.28 -26.89
C ASN A 403 -33.08 2.69 -27.48
N LEU A 404 -31.88 3.30 -27.40
CA LEU A 404 -31.60 4.62 -27.95
C LEU A 404 -31.22 4.58 -29.45
N GLY A 405 -31.02 3.38 -30.03
CA GLY A 405 -30.65 3.22 -31.43
C GLY A 405 -29.23 3.71 -31.77
N VAL A 406 -28.31 3.67 -30.81
CA VAL A 406 -26.91 4.13 -30.99
C VAL A 406 -25.90 3.00 -30.88
N SER A 407 -24.71 3.20 -31.44
CA SER A 407 -23.62 2.23 -31.35
C SER A 407 -23.01 2.19 -29.95
N ILE A 408 -22.57 1.00 -29.55
CA ILE A 408 -21.81 0.78 -28.31
C ILE A 408 -20.54 -0.03 -28.61
N ARG A 409 -19.37 0.52 -28.27
CA ARG A 409 -18.06 -0.14 -28.39
C ARG A 409 -17.52 -0.53 -27.02
N CYS A 410 -16.63 -1.52 -26.99
CA CYS A 410 -15.98 -1.98 -25.77
C CYS A 410 -14.47 -1.80 -25.86
N ILE A 411 -13.89 -1.20 -24.81
CA ILE A 411 -12.44 -1.12 -24.61
C ILE A 411 -12.09 -1.90 -23.34
N TYR A 412 -11.43 -3.03 -23.51
CA TYR A 412 -11.10 -3.98 -22.46
C TYR A 412 -9.66 -3.80 -21.98
N PHE A 413 -9.47 -3.33 -20.75
CA PHE A 413 -8.17 -3.16 -20.11
C PHE A 413 -7.72 -4.48 -19.49
N ASP A 414 -6.90 -5.21 -20.24
CA ASP A 414 -6.28 -6.45 -19.79
C ASP A 414 -4.95 -6.18 -19.08
N VAL A 415 -5.08 -5.57 -17.90
CA VAL A 415 -3.95 -5.23 -17.04
C VAL A 415 -3.83 -6.26 -15.90
N PRO A 416 -2.65 -6.85 -15.67
CA PRO A 416 -2.46 -7.83 -14.60
C PRO A 416 -2.80 -7.30 -13.20
N LYS A 417 -3.29 -8.18 -12.29
CA LYS A 417 -3.69 -7.83 -10.91
C LYS A 417 -2.59 -7.13 -10.15
N ASN A 418 -1.38 -7.65 -10.19
CA ASN A 418 -0.19 -7.07 -9.56
C ASN A 418 0.13 -5.67 -10.09
N VAL A 419 -0.03 -5.43 -11.40
CA VAL A 419 0.15 -4.09 -11.98
C VAL A 419 -0.93 -3.13 -11.48
N CYS A 420 -2.20 -3.57 -11.41
CA CYS A 420 -3.27 -2.76 -10.84
C CYS A 420 -3.00 -2.40 -9.36
N VAL A 421 -2.52 -3.36 -8.56
CA VAL A 421 -2.13 -3.12 -7.15
C VAL A 421 -0.95 -2.16 -7.08
N HIS A 422 0.07 -2.34 -7.93
CA HIS A 422 1.22 -1.44 -8.04
C HIS A 422 0.79 -0.02 -8.38
N ASN A 423 -0.01 0.16 -9.44
CA ASN A 423 -0.56 1.44 -9.86
C ASN A 423 -1.38 2.10 -8.75
N ASN A 424 -2.17 1.32 -8.02
CA ASN A 424 -2.95 1.82 -6.89
C ASN A 424 -2.02 2.40 -5.79
N HIS A 425 -0.98 1.67 -5.41
CA HIS A 425 0.00 2.17 -4.43
C HIS A 425 0.80 3.37 -4.96
N PHE A 426 1.32 3.30 -6.18
CA PHE A 426 2.09 4.38 -6.78
C PHE A 426 1.28 5.68 -6.83
N ARG A 427 0.05 5.63 -7.34
CA ARG A 427 -0.81 6.81 -7.45
C ARG A 427 -1.22 7.37 -6.08
N ALA A 428 -1.45 6.51 -5.09
CA ALA A 428 -1.85 6.94 -3.75
C ALA A 428 -0.70 7.62 -2.97
N HIS A 429 0.53 7.15 -3.15
CA HIS A 429 1.68 7.62 -2.38
C HIS A 429 2.56 8.63 -3.13
N HIS A 430 2.61 8.57 -4.46
CA HIS A 430 3.51 9.36 -5.31
C HIS A 430 2.79 10.13 -6.42
N GLY A 431 1.46 10.02 -6.50
CA GLY A 431 0.64 10.87 -7.36
C GLY A 431 0.20 12.17 -6.64
N PRO A 432 -0.33 13.15 -7.40
CA PRO A 432 -0.41 13.17 -8.86
C PRO A 432 0.96 13.39 -9.51
N THR A 433 1.17 12.82 -10.70
CA THR A 433 2.44 12.97 -11.45
C THR A 433 2.39 14.08 -12.49
N SER A 434 1.24 14.72 -12.67
CA SER A 434 1.02 15.88 -13.53
C SER A 434 0.00 16.83 -12.90
N ALA A 435 -0.07 18.08 -13.35
CA ALA A 435 -1.01 19.08 -12.81
C ALA A 435 -2.48 18.75 -13.12
N GLN A 436 -2.73 17.95 -14.14
CA GLN A 436 -4.06 17.53 -14.60
C GLN A 436 -4.60 16.34 -13.81
N GLU A 437 -3.77 15.68 -12.99
CA GLU A 437 -4.17 14.53 -12.20
C GLU A 437 -4.70 14.91 -10.81
N ILE A 438 -5.78 14.25 -10.42
CA ILE A 438 -6.35 14.38 -9.08
C ILE A 438 -5.68 13.35 -8.16
N LYS A 439 -5.22 13.81 -6.99
CA LYS A 439 -4.71 12.92 -5.93
C LYS A 439 -5.78 11.89 -5.54
N ARG A 440 -5.41 10.61 -5.58
CA ARG A 440 -6.30 9.49 -5.19
C ARG A 440 -5.85 8.89 -3.87
N GLY A 441 -6.81 8.44 -3.07
CA GLY A 441 -6.52 7.58 -1.92
C GLY A 441 -6.19 6.16 -2.36
N ILE A 442 -5.56 5.40 -1.46
CA ILE A 442 -5.31 3.97 -1.69
C ILE A 442 -6.65 3.21 -1.71
N LEU A 443 -6.89 2.44 -2.76
CA LEU A 443 -8.02 1.51 -2.77
C LEU A 443 -7.70 0.26 -1.93
N PRO A 444 -8.67 -0.27 -1.17
CA PRO A 444 -8.50 -1.55 -0.49
C PRO A 444 -8.11 -2.66 -1.48
N PHE A 445 -7.18 -3.53 -1.09
CA PHE A 445 -6.76 -4.67 -1.92
C PHE A 445 -7.96 -5.55 -2.33
N THR A 446 -8.93 -5.72 -1.44
CA THR A 446 -10.18 -6.47 -1.67
C THR A 446 -11.02 -5.91 -2.83
N ALA A 447 -10.96 -4.60 -3.10
CA ALA A 447 -11.68 -4.00 -4.23
C ALA A 447 -11.07 -4.42 -5.58
N ILE A 448 -9.73 -4.54 -5.64
CA ILE A 448 -9.04 -5.04 -6.83
C ILE A 448 -9.23 -6.56 -6.92
N GLU A 449 -9.03 -7.27 -5.82
CA GLU A 449 -9.14 -8.73 -5.77
C GLU A 449 -10.52 -9.26 -6.16
N SER A 450 -11.59 -8.68 -5.62
CA SER A 450 -12.98 -9.06 -5.98
C SER A 450 -13.24 -8.84 -7.47
N TRP A 451 -12.70 -7.76 -8.06
CA TRP A 451 -12.82 -7.56 -9.50
C TRP A 451 -12.22 -8.72 -10.29
N PHE A 452 -11.00 -9.15 -9.96
CA PHE A 452 -10.34 -10.25 -10.66
C PHE A 452 -11.01 -11.61 -10.42
N LYS A 453 -11.58 -11.82 -9.23
CA LYS A 453 -12.30 -13.04 -8.88
C LYS A 453 -13.57 -13.21 -9.71
N ASP A 454 -14.33 -12.13 -9.88
CA ASP A 454 -15.66 -12.18 -10.49
C ASP A 454 -15.68 -11.69 -11.96
N ARG A 455 -14.50 -11.39 -12.56
CA ARG A 455 -14.41 -10.87 -13.93
C ARG A 455 -14.94 -11.86 -14.95
N GLN A 456 -15.64 -11.33 -15.96
CA GLN A 456 -15.98 -12.06 -17.17
C GLN A 456 -15.46 -11.28 -18.37
N VAL A 457 -14.59 -11.90 -19.17
CA VAL A 457 -14.01 -11.30 -20.39
C VAL A 457 -15.15 -10.88 -21.33
N PRO A 458 -15.15 -9.62 -21.84
CA PRO A 458 -16.19 -9.16 -22.74
C PRO A 458 -16.15 -9.90 -24.07
N LYS A 459 -17.32 -10.21 -24.66
CA LYS A 459 -17.45 -10.94 -25.94
C LYS A 459 -18.37 -10.23 -26.91
N MET A 460 -18.13 -10.38 -28.22
CA MET A 460 -18.99 -9.80 -29.27
C MET A 460 -20.46 -10.25 -29.13
N ALA A 461 -20.67 -11.51 -28.73
CA ALA A 461 -22.00 -12.08 -28.47
C ALA A 461 -22.82 -11.36 -27.37
N GLU A 462 -22.22 -10.42 -26.62
CA GLU A 462 -22.97 -9.55 -25.71
C GLU A 462 -23.77 -8.46 -26.44
N GLY A 463 -23.39 -8.12 -27.67
CA GLY A 463 -24.08 -7.15 -28.52
C GLY A 463 -23.32 -5.84 -28.76
N PHE A 464 -21.99 -5.86 -28.76
CA PHE A 464 -21.17 -4.69 -29.14
C PHE A 464 -21.25 -4.42 -30.64
N SER A 465 -21.18 -3.15 -31.03
CA SER A 465 -21.37 -2.70 -32.42
C SER A 465 -20.12 -2.83 -33.30
N ALA A 466 -18.95 -3.03 -32.71
CA ALA A 466 -17.67 -3.20 -33.38
C ALA A 466 -16.78 -4.16 -32.58
N GLU A 467 -15.69 -4.60 -33.19
CA GLU A 467 -14.68 -5.43 -32.54
C GLU A 467 -14.22 -4.82 -31.21
N ILE A 468 -13.99 -5.69 -30.22
CA ILE A 468 -13.56 -5.27 -28.90
C ILE A 468 -12.09 -4.88 -28.98
N VAL A 469 -11.76 -3.69 -28.48
CA VAL A 469 -10.36 -3.24 -28.40
C VAL A 469 -9.78 -3.68 -27.06
N ARG A 470 -8.79 -4.59 -27.10
CA ARG A 470 -8.01 -5.00 -25.93
C ARG A 470 -6.86 -4.03 -25.71
N VAL A 471 -6.82 -3.41 -24.54
CA VAL A 471 -5.75 -2.51 -24.11
C VAL A 471 -4.84 -3.25 -23.13
N THR A 472 -3.56 -3.34 -23.46
CA THR A 472 -2.52 -3.92 -22.60
C THR A 472 -1.76 -2.84 -21.86
N TRP A 473 -1.16 -3.21 -20.71
CA TRP A 473 -0.42 -2.26 -19.89
C TRP A 473 0.87 -1.80 -20.58
N GLY A 474 1.10 -0.49 -20.56
CA GLY A 474 2.33 0.15 -21.01
C GLY A 474 2.62 1.40 -20.18
N TRP A 475 3.89 1.64 -19.89
CA TRP A 475 4.32 2.85 -19.19
C TRP A 475 4.27 4.07 -20.11
N SER A 476 3.84 5.21 -19.58
CA SER A 476 4.02 6.51 -20.22
C SER A 476 4.17 7.59 -19.15
N GLY A 477 5.19 8.43 -19.29
CA GLY A 477 5.53 9.48 -18.34
C GLY A 477 7.02 9.82 -18.38
N ASP A 478 7.40 10.87 -17.66
CA ASP A 478 8.79 11.34 -17.63
C ASP A 478 9.73 10.32 -16.94
N GLU A 479 10.99 10.33 -17.33
CA GLU A 479 12.04 9.42 -16.83
C GLU A 479 12.15 9.45 -15.29
N ALA A 480 12.12 10.63 -14.67
CA ALA A 480 12.17 10.76 -13.21
C ALA A 480 10.93 10.14 -12.51
N VAL A 481 9.78 10.11 -13.18
CA VAL A 481 8.57 9.44 -12.66
C VAL A 481 8.70 7.93 -12.84
N GLU A 482 9.28 7.49 -13.96
CA GLU A 482 9.55 6.08 -14.26
C GLU A 482 10.48 5.44 -13.23
N GLU A 483 11.55 6.14 -12.83
CA GLU A 483 12.47 5.67 -11.79
C GLU A 483 11.74 5.40 -10.47
N ARG A 484 10.84 6.31 -10.07
CA ARG A 484 10.00 6.09 -8.89
C ARG A 484 9.04 4.92 -9.12
N TYR A 485 8.41 4.85 -10.28
CA TYR A 485 7.49 3.76 -10.61
C TYR A 485 8.15 2.38 -10.57
N LYS A 486 9.44 2.28 -10.90
CA LYS A 486 10.24 1.05 -10.82
C LYS A 486 10.50 0.59 -9.38
N MET A 487 10.22 1.40 -8.35
CA MET A 487 10.33 1.00 -6.95
C MET A 487 9.23 0.02 -6.52
N TYR A 488 9.52 -0.85 -5.57
CA TYR A 488 8.53 -1.70 -4.93
C TYR A 488 7.68 -0.90 -3.93
N TYR A 489 6.36 -1.07 -3.99
CA TYR A 489 5.43 -0.37 -3.10
C TYR A 489 4.56 -1.28 -2.21
N HIS A 490 4.50 -2.56 -2.56
CA HIS A 490 3.71 -3.61 -1.91
C HIS A 490 4.45 -4.94 -2.03
#